data_AF-A0A7S4V385-F1
#
_entry.id   AF-A0A7S4V385-F1
#
_cell.length_a   1.000
_cell.length_b   1.000
_cell.length_c   1.000
_cell.angle_alpha   90.00
_cell.angle_beta   90.00
_cell.angle_gamma   90.00
#
_symmetry.space_group_name_H-M   'P 1'
#
loop_
_entity.id
_entity.type
_entity.pdbx_description
1 polymer ?
#
loop_
_entity_poly.entity_id
_entity_poly.type
_entity_poly.pdbx_seq_one_letter_code
_entity_poly.pdbx_strand_id
1 'polypeptide(L)'
;MQGPRQSQQGWVSSQGLHSWLSEQPHRIASILPEDVSAMLVPYANQHGELRYDGFLRLVLPKASTNTVLKESTLVRGPRSPGHAHVPEAWQVPPKVVQSLCRLFECERDVSCQLRFHRKHLSDLMVQREQVLGLAAPEKGVGGVFSLETMQGVLVERLGVVGKEQCEALLRRVNPSGARLVALDALAQ
;
A
#
# COMPACT_ATOMS: atom_id res chain seq x y z
N MET A 1 30.31 -11.39 -19.38
CA MET A 1 29.57 -12.10 -18.30
C MET A 1 29.57 -11.18 -17.07
N GLN A 2 28.59 -10.27 -16.94
CA GLN A 2 28.43 -9.46 -15.73
C GLN A 2 27.29 -10.08 -14.91
N GLY A 3 27.58 -10.51 -13.68
CA GLY A 3 26.56 -11.06 -12.77
C GLY A 3 25.51 -10.01 -12.36
N PRO A 4 24.39 -10.43 -11.75
CA PRO A 4 23.35 -9.51 -11.33
C PRO A 4 23.90 -8.54 -10.30
N ARG A 5 23.99 -7.26 -10.67
CA ARG A 5 24.37 -6.18 -9.75
C ARG A 5 23.28 -6.04 -8.71
N GLN A 6 23.56 -6.47 -7.48
CA GLN A 6 22.69 -6.20 -6.34
C GLN A 6 22.64 -4.69 -6.12
N SER A 7 21.45 -4.11 -6.20
CA SER A 7 21.23 -2.70 -5.90
C SER A 7 21.59 -2.42 -4.45
N GLN A 8 22.27 -1.30 -4.20
CA GLN A 8 22.57 -0.88 -2.83
C GLN A 8 21.27 -0.64 -2.04
N GLN A 9 21.31 -0.82 -0.73
CA GLN A 9 20.15 -0.63 0.14
C GLN A 9 19.55 0.78 -0.05
N GLY A 10 18.25 0.85 -0.33
CA GLY A 10 17.52 2.10 -0.59
C GLY A 10 17.55 2.59 -2.05
N TRP A 11 18.08 1.79 -2.97
CA TRP A 11 18.07 2.02 -4.41
C TRP A 11 17.23 0.98 -5.12
N VAL A 12 16.51 1.39 -6.16
CA VAL A 12 15.70 0.53 -7.01
C VAL A 12 16.25 0.60 -8.44
N SER A 13 16.68 -0.52 -8.99
CA SER A 13 17.09 -0.59 -10.39
C SER A 13 15.88 -0.58 -11.33
N SER A 14 16.09 -0.18 -12.59
CA SER A 14 15.06 -0.28 -13.63
C SER A 14 14.50 -1.70 -13.76
N GLN A 15 15.36 -2.71 -13.66
CA GLN A 15 14.97 -4.12 -13.68
C GLN A 15 14.13 -4.49 -12.45
N GLY A 16 14.51 -4.04 -11.25
CA GLY A 16 13.72 -4.28 -10.04
C GLY A 16 12.34 -3.64 -10.11
N LEU A 17 12.25 -2.42 -10.65
CA LEU A 17 10.97 -1.75 -10.85
C LEU A 17 10.12 -2.45 -11.92
N HIS A 18 10.71 -2.90 -13.02
CA HIS A 18 10.03 -3.67 -14.06
C HIS A 18 9.43 -4.96 -13.52
N SER A 19 10.20 -5.72 -12.74
CA SER A 19 9.70 -6.93 -12.06
C SER A 19 8.52 -6.62 -11.14
N TRP A 20 8.65 -5.57 -10.31
CA TRP A 20 7.56 -5.16 -9.41
C TRP A 20 6.29 -4.74 -10.17
N LEU A 21 6.43 -3.98 -11.26
CA LEU A 21 5.31 -3.57 -12.12
C LEU A 21 4.63 -4.78 -12.79
N SER A 22 5.42 -5.78 -13.18
CA SER A 22 4.93 -7.01 -13.82
C SER A 22 4.13 -7.91 -12.86
N GLU A 23 4.39 -7.78 -11.56
CA GLU A 23 3.70 -8.51 -10.49
C GLU A 23 2.44 -7.81 -9.98
N GLN A 24 2.11 -6.60 -10.47
CA GLN A 24 0.91 -5.89 -10.03
C GLN A 24 -0.38 -6.59 -10.49
N PRO A 25 -1.45 -6.59 -9.65
CA PRO A 25 -2.73 -7.24 -9.97
C PRO A 25 -3.39 -6.63 -11.21
N HIS A 26 -3.20 -5.33 -11.43
CA HIS A 26 -3.53 -4.66 -12.68
C HIS A 26 -2.32 -4.71 -13.60
N ARG A 27 -2.10 -5.88 -14.22
CA ARG A 27 -1.03 -6.03 -15.21
C ARG A 27 -1.24 -5.00 -16.31
N ILE A 28 -0.34 -4.02 -16.37
CA ILE A 28 -0.24 -3.17 -17.54
C ILE A 28 0.38 -4.08 -18.61
N ALA A 29 -0.47 -4.61 -19.49
CA ALA A 29 -0.01 -5.40 -20.62
C ALA A 29 1.04 -4.58 -21.39
N SER A 30 2.09 -5.25 -21.86
CA SER A 30 3.16 -4.70 -22.72
C SER A 30 4.13 -3.68 -22.12
N ILE A 31 4.38 -3.66 -20.80
CA ILE A 31 5.53 -2.89 -20.28
C ILE A 31 6.85 -3.58 -20.67
N LEU A 32 7.57 -2.99 -21.61
CA LEU A 32 8.92 -3.40 -21.96
C LEU A 32 9.92 -2.86 -20.91
N PRO A 33 10.97 -3.62 -20.56
CA PRO A 33 11.99 -3.15 -19.63
C PRO A 33 12.71 -1.89 -20.16
N GLU A 34 12.80 -1.73 -21.48
CA GLU A 34 13.34 -0.55 -22.14
C GLU A 34 12.51 0.70 -21.83
N ASP A 35 11.17 0.59 -21.85
CA ASP A 35 10.27 1.71 -21.55
C ASP A 35 10.41 2.17 -20.10
N VAL A 36 10.53 1.22 -19.18
CA VAL A 36 10.81 1.51 -17.76
C VAL A 36 12.15 2.21 -17.64
N SER A 37 13.19 1.74 -18.35
CA SER A 37 14.49 2.39 -18.32
C SER A 37 14.42 3.83 -18.83
N ALA A 38 13.78 4.07 -19.97
CA ALA A 38 13.65 5.38 -20.59
C ALA A 38 12.87 6.37 -19.71
N MET A 39 11.82 5.89 -19.04
CA MET A 39 11.04 6.67 -18.08
C MET A 39 11.87 7.06 -16.84
N LEU A 40 12.79 6.21 -16.40
CA LEU A 40 13.62 6.45 -15.21
C LEU A 40 14.84 7.33 -15.48
N VAL A 41 15.35 7.40 -16.71
CA VAL A 41 16.55 8.19 -17.08
C VAL A 41 16.56 9.61 -16.48
N PRO A 42 15.47 10.40 -16.50
CA PRO A 42 15.47 11.76 -15.95
C PRO A 42 15.60 11.84 -14.42
N TYR A 43 15.38 10.73 -13.73
CA TYR A 43 15.24 10.66 -12.26
C TYR A 43 16.26 9.73 -11.60
N ALA A 44 16.93 8.88 -12.38
CA ALA A 44 17.91 7.91 -11.93
C ALA A 44 19.31 8.52 -11.80
N ASN A 45 20.19 7.86 -11.05
CA ASN A 45 21.61 8.18 -11.00
C ASN A 45 22.33 7.75 -12.30
N GLN A 46 23.63 8.01 -12.38
CA GLN A 46 24.50 7.58 -13.48
C GLN A 46 24.54 6.05 -13.71
N HIS A 47 24.04 5.25 -12.77
CA HIS A 47 23.96 3.80 -12.85
C HIS A 47 22.56 3.30 -13.25
N GLY A 48 21.61 4.20 -13.54
CA GLY A 48 20.23 3.83 -13.87
C GLY A 48 19.42 3.36 -12.65
N GLU A 49 19.85 3.72 -11.44
CA GLU A 49 19.16 3.38 -10.19
C GLU A 49 18.40 4.59 -9.64
N LEU A 50 17.20 4.32 -9.14
CA LEU A 50 16.27 5.29 -8.59
C LEU A 50 16.32 5.28 -7.07
N ARG A 51 16.46 6.46 -6.45
CA ARG A 51 16.20 6.64 -5.01
C ARG A 51 14.77 7.11 -4.78
N TYR A 52 14.36 7.10 -3.51
CA TYR A 52 13.05 7.57 -3.07
C TYR A 52 12.68 8.98 -3.60
N ASP A 53 13.63 9.93 -3.61
CA ASP A 53 13.39 11.28 -4.14
C ASP A 53 13.18 11.29 -5.66
N GLY A 54 13.95 10.48 -6.41
CA GLY A 54 13.73 10.28 -7.84
C GLY A 54 12.36 9.66 -8.13
N PHE A 55 11.96 8.66 -7.33
CA PHE A 55 10.63 8.06 -7.43
C PHE A 55 9.51 9.07 -7.16
N LEU A 56 9.64 9.88 -6.10
CA LEU A 56 8.67 10.94 -5.81
C LEU A 56 8.57 11.94 -6.97
N ARG A 57 9.67 12.31 -7.61
CA ARG A 57 9.65 13.20 -8.79
C ARG A 57 8.93 12.58 -9.99
N LEU A 58 8.95 11.26 -10.11
CA LEU A 58 8.25 10.52 -11.15
C LEU A 58 6.73 10.48 -10.92
N VAL A 59 6.30 10.18 -9.69
CA VAL A 59 4.88 9.95 -9.37
C VAL A 59 4.11 11.23 -9.02
N LEU A 60 4.78 12.28 -8.56
CA LEU A 60 4.12 13.51 -8.17
C LEU A 60 3.62 14.29 -9.41
N PRO A 61 2.41 14.87 -9.36
CA PRO A 61 1.85 15.65 -10.46
C PRO A 61 2.81 16.75 -10.94
N LYS A 62 2.97 16.88 -12.27
CA LYS A 62 3.87 17.85 -12.90
C LYS A 62 3.30 19.27 -13.00
N ALA A 63 2.06 19.48 -12.58
CA ALA A 63 1.40 20.79 -12.65
C ALA A 63 2.16 21.84 -11.83
N SER A 64 2.38 23.02 -12.42
CA SER A 64 3.08 24.16 -11.79
C SER A 64 2.35 24.72 -10.57
N THR A 65 1.07 24.40 -10.42
CA THR A 65 0.25 24.76 -9.25
C THR A 65 0.60 23.95 -7.99
N ASN A 66 1.27 22.80 -8.14
CA ASN A 66 1.58 21.88 -7.04
C ASN A 66 3.05 21.91 -6.62
N THR A 67 3.80 22.95 -7.02
CA THR A 67 5.24 23.10 -6.70
C THR A 67 5.50 23.03 -5.20
N VAL A 68 4.68 23.72 -4.40
CA VAL A 68 4.71 23.72 -2.92
C VAL A 68 4.55 22.30 -2.35
N LEU A 69 3.56 21.55 -2.82
CA LEU A 69 3.32 20.16 -2.37
C LEU A 69 4.46 19.23 -2.81
N LYS A 70 4.98 19.45 -4.02
CA LYS A 70 6.09 18.67 -4.56
C LYS A 70 7.37 18.89 -3.76
N GLU A 71 7.69 20.15 -3.46
CA GLU A 71 8.85 20.51 -2.63
C GLU A 71 8.72 19.96 -1.21
N SER A 72 7.56 20.13 -0.55
CA SER A 72 7.33 19.56 0.79
C SER A 72 7.49 18.04 0.83
N THR A 73 7.09 17.34 -0.23
CA THR A 73 7.18 15.88 -0.29
C THR A 73 8.61 15.41 -0.53
N LEU A 74 9.36 16.10 -1.40
CA LEU A 74 10.77 15.79 -1.67
C LEU A 74 11.70 16.09 -0.49
N VAL A 75 11.33 17.09 0.32
CA VAL A 75 12.05 17.48 1.53
C VAL A 75 12.02 16.42 2.65
N ARG A 76 11.04 15.50 2.63
CA ARG A 76 10.91 14.45 3.66
C ARG A 76 11.92 13.31 3.51
N GLY A 77 12.62 13.21 2.38
CA GLY A 77 13.65 12.19 2.17
C GLY A 77 14.92 12.44 2.98
N PRO A 78 15.74 11.40 3.26
CA PRO A 78 17.06 11.58 3.87
C PRO A 78 17.90 12.50 2.98
N ARG A 79 18.18 13.71 3.48
CA ARG A 79 18.85 14.77 2.71
C ARG A 79 20.21 14.28 2.21
N SER A 80 20.45 14.40 0.90
CA SER A 80 21.82 14.52 0.40
C SER A 80 22.45 15.78 1.00
N PRO A 81 23.72 15.77 1.41
CA PRO A 81 24.37 16.81 2.22
C PRO A 81 24.57 18.19 1.54
N GLY A 82 23.84 18.49 0.46
CA GLY A 82 24.02 19.71 -0.34
C GLY A 82 22.76 20.51 -0.66
N HIS A 83 21.59 20.19 -0.09
CA HIS A 83 20.35 20.95 -0.37
C HIS A 83 19.87 21.76 0.84
N ALA A 84 19.57 23.04 0.56
CA ALA A 84 19.41 24.17 1.45
C ALA A 84 18.36 24.02 2.58
N HIS A 85 18.51 24.90 3.58
CA HIS A 85 17.61 25.11 4.72
C HIS A 85 16.13 25.07 4.32
N VAL A 86 15.43 24.05 4.81
CA VAL A 86 13.97 23.98 4.76
C VAL A 86 13.42 24.86 5.88
N PRO A 87 12.41 25.71 5.61
CA PRO A 87 11.72 26.49 6.63
C PRO A 87 11.20 25.57 7.75
N GLU A 88 11.41 25.96 9.00
CA GLU A 88 11.06 25.17 10.19
C GLU A 88 9.58 24.74 10.22
N ALA A 89 8.69 25.57 9.65
CA ALA A 89 7.26 25.29 9.52
C ALA A 89 6.91 24.03 8.69
N TRP A 90 7.87 23.46 7.96
CA TRP A 90 7.65 22.33 7.05
C TRP A 90 8.29 21.03 7.53
N GLN A 91 8.94 21.07 8.71
CA GLN A 91 9.51 19.89 9.33
C GLN A 91 8.41 19.15 10.08
N VAL A 92 8.13 17.91 9.66
CA VAL A 92 7.24 17.03 10.42
C VAL A 92 7.89 16.80 11.78
N PRO A 93 7.20 17.05 12.91
CA PRO A 93 7.80 16.88 14.23
C PRO A 93 8.36 15.46 14.39
N PRO A 94 9.55 15.28 14.98
CA PRO A 94 10.16 13.95 15.12
C PRO A 94 9.25 12.92 15.79
N LYS A 95 8.41 13.36 16.73
CA LYS A 95 7.39 12.53 17.37
C LYS A 95 6.38 11.95 16.37
N VAL A 96 5.93 12.75 15.40
CA VAL A 96 4.98 12.30 14.36
C VAL A 96 5.63 11.30 13.42
N VAL A 97 6.89 11.55 13.02
CA VAL A 97 7.66 10.59 12.20
C VAL A 97 7.81 9.26 12.94
N GLN A 98 8.19 9.30 14.22
CA GLN A 98 8.32 8.09 15.04
C GLN A 98 6.98 7.35 15.17
N SER A 99 5.87 8.05 15.39
CA SER A 99 4.54 7.46 15.45
C SER A 99 4.14 6.80 14.12
N LEU A 100 4.44 7.44 12.98
CA LEU A 100 4.19 6.88 11.66
C LEU A 100 5.05 5.63 11.39
N CYS A 101 6.34 5.67 11.73
CA CYS A 101 7.22 4.49 11.63
C CYS A 101 6.65 3.31 12.42
N ARG A 102 6.25 3.54 13.68
CA ARG A 102 5.62 2.50 14.50
C ARG A 102 4.32 1.98 13.90
N LEU A 103 3.49 2.87 13.35
CA LEU A 103 2.26 2.47 12.68
C LEU A 103 2.54 1.54 11.49
N PHE A 104 3.52 1.88 10.64
CA PHE A 104 3.92 1.04 9.51
C PHE A 104 4.52 -0.29 9.93
N GLU A 105 5.29 -0.33 11.02
CA GLU A 105 5.80 -1.57 11.61
C GLU A 105 4.65 -2.46 12.07
N CYS A 106 3.68 -1.91 12.80
CA CYS A 106 2.48 -2.64 13.22
C CYS A 106 1.68 -3.15 12.02
N GLU A 107 1.46 -2.33 10.99
CA GLU A 107 0.75 -2.71 9.78
C GLU A 107 1.45 -3.86 9.04
N ARG A 108 2.78 -3.78 8.92
CA ARG A 108 3.59 -4.85 8.34
C ARG A 108 3.46 -6.15 9.13
N ASP A 109 3.54 -6.08 10.45
CA ASP A 109 3.49 -7.26 11.31
C ASP A 109 2.11 -7.94 11.24
N VAL A 110 1.03 -7.15 11.28
CA VAL A 110 -0.35 -7.66 11.06
C VAL A 110 -0.48 -8.28 9.67
N SER A 111 0.06 -7.65 8.63
CA SER A 111 0.03 -8.19 7.26
C SER A 111 0.76 -9.53 7.15
N CYS A 112 1.91 -9.67 7.82
CA CYS A 112 2.65 -10.93 7.90
C CYS A 112 1.85 -12.02 8.61
N GLN A 113 1.22 -11.69 9.75
CA GLN A 113 0.36 -12.61 10.49
C GLN A 113 -0.84 -13.06 9.65
N LEU A 114 -1.53 -12.13 8.98
CA LEU A 114 -2.65 -12.45 8.09
C LEU A 114 -2.22 -13.38 6.96
N ARG A 115 -1.05 -13.13 6.36
CA ARG A 115 -0.50 -14.01 5.32
C ARG A 115 -0.20 -15.41 5.85
N PHE A 116 0.38 -15.50 7.04
CA PHE A 116 0.65 -16.78 7.71
C PHE A 116 -0.66 -17.53 7.98
N HIS A 117 -1.66 -16.87 8.56
CA HIS A 117 -2.96 -17.49 8.84
C HIS A 117 -3.70 -17.91 7.58
N ARG A 118 -3.66 -17.09 6.53
CA ARG A 118 -4.24 -17.44 5.22
C ARG A 118 -3.59 -18.69 4.63
N LYS A 119 -2.26 -18.79 4.71
CA LYS A 119 -1.54 -20.00 4.29
C LYS A 119 -1.94 -21.20 5.14
N HIS A 120 -1.98 -21.05 6.46
CA HIS A 120 -2.36 -22.12 7.37
C HIS A 120 -3.79 -22.63 7.13
N LEU A 121 -4.75 -21.73 6.91
CA LEU A 121 -6.13 -22.11 6.55
C LEU A 121 -6.19 -22.85 5.21
N SER A 122 -5.39 -22.41 4.23
CA SER A 122 -5.26 -23.11 2.94
C SER A 122 -4.68 -24.52 3.11
N ASP A 123 -3.68 -24.69 3.98
CA ASP A 123 -3.06 -25.99 4.26
C ASP A 123 -4.05 -26.96 4.94
N LEU A 124 -4.97 -26.42 5.75
CA LEU A 124 -6.08 -27.17 6.37
C LEU A 124 -7.26 -27.43 5.43
N MET A 125 -7.14 -27.07 4.15
CA MET A 125 -8.21 -27.14 3.14
C MET A 125 -9.50 -26.40 3.54
N VAL A 126 -9.39 -25.39 4.41
CA VAL A 126 -10.53 -24.53 4.73
C VAL A 126 -10.82 -23.66 3.52
N GLN A 127 -11.90 -23.99 2.82
CA GLN A 127 -12.30 -23.26 1.63
C GLN A 127 -12.82 -21.87 2.03
N ARG A 128 -12.65 -20.88 1.13
CA ARG A 128 -13.07 -19.49 1.38
C ARG A 128 -14.53 -19.45 1.80
N GLU A 129 -15.36 -20.27 1.16
CA GLU A 129 -16.79 -20.45 1.35
C GLU A 129 -17.14 -20.89 2.78
N GLN A 130 -16.27 -21.67 3.44
CA GLN A 130 -16.47 -22.13 4.83
C GLN A 130 -16.19 -21.02 5.84
N VAL A 131 -15.14 -20.22 5.60
CA VAL A 131 -14.86 -19.02 6.41
C VAL A 131 -15.99 -17.99 6.24
N LEU A 132 -16.54 -17.89 5.03
CA LEU A 132 -17.70 -17.05 4.73
C LEU A 132 -18.96 -17.50 5.43
N GLY A 133 -19.20 -18.81 5.52
CA GLY A 133 -20.33 -19.37 6.27
C GLY A 133 -20.28 -19.07 7.78
N LEU A 134 -19.08 -18.89 8.34
CA LEU A 134 -18.91 -18.48 9.75
C LEU A 134 -19.19 -16.98 9.95
N ALA A 135 -18.84 -16.14 8.96
CA ALA A 135 -19.03 -14.70 8.98
C ALA A 135 -20.46 -14.27 8.57
N ALA A 136 -21.20 -15.08 7.82
CA ALA A 136 -22.59 -14.82 7.44
C ALA A 136 -23.45 -16.08 7.61
N PRO A 137 -24.10 -16.28 8.77
CA PRO A 137 -25.01 -17.41 8.97
C PRO A 137 -26.28 -17.30 8.11
N GLU A 138 -26.59 -16.11 7.59
CA GLU A 138 -27.77 -15.89 6.74
C GLU A 138 -27.36 -15.85 5.26
N LYS A 139 -27.98 -16.74 4.49
CA LYS A 139 -27.73 -17.06 3.07
C LYS A 139 -27.73 -15.83 2.16
N GLY A 140 -26.60 -15.13 2.05
CA GLY A 140 -26.30 -14.22 0.95
C GLY A 140 -25.72 -14.98 -0.24
N VAL A 141 -26.54 -15.34 -1.22
CA VAL A 141 -26.07 -15.89 -2.50
C VAL A 141 -25.23 -14.81 -3.19
N GLY A 142 -23.93 -15.03 -3.34
CA GLY A 142 -23.06 -14.19 -4.18
C GLY A 142 -21.85 -13.53 -3.51
N GLY A 143 -21.48 -13.88 -2.27
CA GLY A 143 -20.24 -13.34 -1.66
C GLY A 143 -20.26 -11.84 -1.41
N VAL A 144 -21.45 -11.25 -1.29
CA VAL A 144 -21.65 -9.83 -0.98
C VAL A 144 -22.14 -9.73 0.44
N PHE A 145 -21.44 -8.96 1.28
CA PHE A 145 -21.91 -8.71 2.64
C PHE A 145 -22.83 -7.49 2.68
N SER A 146 -23.95 -7.63 3.39
CA SER A 146 -24.68 -6.47 3.89
C SER A 146 -23.87 -5.83 5.02
N LEU A 147 -23.81 -4.50 4.98
CA LEU A 147 -23.17 -3.66 5.98
C LEU A 147 -23.59 -4.02 7.42
N GLU A 148 -24.89 -4.31 7.58
CA GLU A 148 -25.52 -4.65 8.86
C GLU A 148 -25.04 -6.00 9.40
N THR A 149 -24.85 -6.98 8.52
CA THR A 149 -24.36 -8.32 8.89
C THR A 149 -22.91 -8.25 9.36
N MET A 150 -22.07 -7.48 8.67
CA MET A 150 -20.67 -7.29 9.04
C MET A 150 -20.54 -6.54 10.39
N GLN A 151 -21.39 -5.54 10.63
CA GLN A 151 -21.46 -4.84 11.90
C GLN A 151 -21.90 -5.77 13.05
N GLY A 152 -22.97 -6.56 12.85
CA GLY A 152 -23.42 -7.53 13.85
C GLY A 152 -22.34 -8.57 14.18
N VAL A 153 -21.57 -9.02 13.20
CA VAL A 153 -20.50 -10.00 13.42
C VAL A 153 -19.31 -9.38 14.15
N LEU A 154 -18.82 -8.21 13.72
CA LEU A 154 -17.63 -7.59 14.29
C LEU A 154 -17.87 -6.96 15.67
N VAL A 155 -19.03 -6.33 15.86
CA VAL A 155 -19.38 -5.59 17.08
C VAL A 155 -20.09 -6.50 18.08
N GLU A 156 -21.13 -7.21 17.66
CA GLU A 156 -21.99 -7.94 18.60
C GLU A 156 -21.48 -9.36 18.88
N ARG A 157 -21.03 -10.09 17.86
CA ARG A 157 -20.55 -11.48 18.05
C ARG A 157 -19.10 -11.58 18.49
N LEU A 158 -18.20 -10.88 17.80
CA LEU A 158 -16.77 -11.02 18.04
C LEU A 158 -16.25 -9.99 19.06
N GLY A 159 -16.97 -8.88 19.26
CA GLY A 159 -16.62 -7.84 20.26
C GLY A 159 -15.25 -7.19 20.04
N VAL A 160 -14.67 -7.31 18.84
CA VAL A 160 -13.28 -6.90 18.54
C VAL A 160 -13.20 -5.42 18.24
N VAL A 161 -14.30 -4.83 17.76
CA VAL A 161 -14.33 -3.47 17.24
C VAL A 161 -15.56 -2.74 17.79
N GLY A 162 -15.38 -1.51 18.26
CA GLY A 162 -16.50 -0.66 18.68
C GLY A 162 -17.36 -0.22 17.48
N LYS A 163 -18.63 0.13 17.73
CA LYS A 163 -19.58 0.52 16.66
C LYS A 163 -19.03 1.62 15.74
N GLU A 164 -18.45 2.67 16.33
CA GLU A 164 -17.88 3.81 15.60
C GLU A 164 -16.64 3.43 14.76
N GLN A 165 -15.81 2.53 15.29
CA GLN A 165 -14.62 2.03 14.60
C GLN A 165 -15.02 1.12 13.43
N CYS A 166 -16.07 0.32 13.59
CA CYS A 166 -16.62 -0.51 12.53
C CYS A 166 -17.20 0.37 11.41
N GLU A 167 -17.95 1.43 11.74
CA GLU A 167 -18.46 2.39 10.74
C GLU A 167 -17.34 3.14 10.01
N ALA A 168 -16.26 3.50 10.71
CA ALA A 168 -15.09 4.13 10.10
C ALA A 168 -14.37 3.17 9.14
N LEU A 169 -14.19 1.90 9.54
CA LEU A 169 -13.59 0.86 8.71
C LEU A 169 -14.45 0.61 7.46
N LEU A 170 -15.77 0.54 7.62
CA LEU A 170 -16.72 0.37 6.54
C LEU A 170 -16.72 1.54 5.56
N ARG A 171 -16.67 2.79 6.05
CA ARG A 171 -16.50 3.97 5.19
C ARG A 171 -15.20 3.95 4.40
N ARG A 172 -14.14 3.36 4.96
CA ARG A 172 -12.83 3.23 4.29
C ARG A 172 -12.86 2.18 3.18
N VAL A 173 -13.50 1.04 3.43
CA VAL A 173 -13.60 -0.06 2.45
C VAL A 173 -14.63 0.26 1.36
N ASN A 174 -15.67 1.03 1.68
CA ASN A 174 -16.73 1.38 0.76
C ASN A 174 -17.01 2.89 0.72
N PRO A 175 -16.15 3.68 0.06
CA PRO A 175 -16.29 5.13 0.02
C PRO A 175 -17.52 5.61 -0.77
N SER A 176 -18.13 4.75 -1.60
CA SER A 176 -19.34 5.07 -2.37
C SER A 176 -20.63 5.00 -1.55
N GLY A 177 -20.57 4.51 -0.31
CA GLY A 177 -21.74 4.41 0.57
C GLY A 177 -22.76 3.34 0.14
N ALA A 178 -22.39 2.44 -0.76
CA ALA A 178 -23.25 1.33 -1.13
C ALA A 178 -23.51 0.43 0.10
N ARG A 179 -24.74 -0.09 0.27
CA ARG A 179 -25.08 -0.97 1.40
C ARG A 179 -24.46 -2.37 1.32
N LEU A 180 -23.79 -2.63 0.20
CA LEU A 180 -23.23 -3.91 -0.18
C LEU A 180 -21.74 -3.73 -0.45
N VAL A 181 -20.92 -4.56 0.18
CA VAL A 181 -19.47 -4.60 -0.04
C VAL A 181 -19.12 -5.94 -0.65
N ALA A 182 -18.52 -5.90 -1.85
CA ALA A 182 -17.97 -7.09 -2.48
C ALA A 182 -16.78 -7.57 -1.63
N LEU A 183 -16.75 -8.87 -1.31
CA LEU A 183 -15.72 -9.42 -0.44
C LEU A 183 -14.30 -9.27 -0.96
N ASP A 184 -14.15 -9.23 -2.28
CA ASP A 184 -12.86 -9.03 -2.93
C ASP A 184 -12.28 -7.65 -2.60
N ALA A 185 -13.11 -6.65 -2.27
CA ALA A 185 -12.66 -5.35 -1.80
C ALA A 185 -12.18 -5.35 -0.34
N LEU A 186 -12.59 -6.33 0.48
CA LEU A 186 -12.08 -6.53 1.85
C LEU A 186 -10.77 -7.33 1.89
N ALA A 187 -10.44 -8.02 0.79
CA ALA A 187 -9.28 -8.90 0.69
C ALA A 187 -8.09 -8.28 -0.08
N GLN A 188 -8.23 -7.03 -0.56
CA GLN A 188 -7.16 -6.19 -1.11
C GLN A 188 -6.51 -5.35 -0.01
#